data_AF-A0A2H9QBA0-F1
#
_entry.id   AF-A0A2H9QBA0-F1
#
_cell.length_a   1.000
_cell.length_b   1.000
_cell.length_c   1.000
_cell.angle_alpha   90.00
_cell.angle_beta   90.00
_cell.angle_gamma   90.00
#
_symmetry.space_group_name_H-M   'P 1'
#
loop_
_entity.id
_entity.type
_entity.pdbx_description
1 polymer ?
#
loop_
_entity_poly.entity_id
_entity_poly.type
_entity_poly.pdbx_seq_one_letter_code
_entity_poly.pdbx_strand_id
1 'polypeptide(L)'
;MGILSGIMDWFNFKKMLTPFIIKLMYVLGLSFLTFGVIAVFAGMLIAVLGAAGASKSQDAASIIIAALIAFVFSAVIFFLGAFILRIWCEIIIVIFSIHVELVAIEKVLRENR
;
A
#
# COMPACT_ATOMS: atom_id res chain seq x y z
N MET A 1 -0.95 -33.05 11.13
CA MET A 1 -1.90 -31.94 10.96
C MET A 1 -1.90 -30.98 12.16
N GLY A 2 -0.74 -30.64 12.75
CA GLY A 2 -0.68 -29.80 13.96
C GLY A 2 -0.43 -28.30 13.70
N ILE A 3 0.32 -27.98 12.64
CA ILE A 3 0.77 -26.60 12.36
C ILE A 3 -0.37 -25.74 11.80
N LEU A 4 -1.22 -26.35 10.95
CA LEU A 4 -2.38 -25.69 10.34
C LEU A 4 -3.50 -25.39 11.36
N SER A 5 -3.69 -26.26 12.35
CA SER A 5 -4.65 -26.04 13.44
C SER A 5 -4.19 -24.93 14.37
N GLY A 6 -2.89 -24.86 14.70
CA GLY A 6 -2.33 -23.78 15.52
C GLY A 6 -2.42 -22.39 14.86
N ILE A 7 -2.29 -22.33 13.53
CA ILE A 7 -2.49 -21.07 12.78
C ILE A 7 -3.96 -20.66 12.78
N MET A 8 -4.89 -21.62 12.70
CA MET A 8 -6.34 -21.33 12.67
C MET A 8 -6.85 -20.84 14.04
N ASP A 9 -6.29 -21.35 15.14
CA ASP A 9 -6.53 -20.82 16.50
C ASP A 9 -5.89 -19.45 16.72
N TRP A 10 -4.77 -19.16 16.07
CA TRP A 10 -4.14 -17.83 16.10
C TRP A 10 -4.98 -16.75 15.38
N PHE A 11 -5.88 -17.13 14.49
CA PHE A 11 -6.81 -16.19 13.81
C PHE A 11 -8.16 -16.05 14.52
N ASN A 12 -8.39 -16.75 15.63
CA ASN A 12 -9.62 -16.69 16.42
C ASN A 12 -9.57 -15.58 17.49
N PHE A 13 -9.32 -14.35 17.07
CA PHE A 13 -9.23 -13.22 17.98
C PHE A 13 -10.61 -12.63 18.27
N LYS A 14 -11.21 -13.15 19.33
CA LYS A 14 -12.09 -12.35 20.19
C LYS A 14 -11.27 -11.16 20.71
N LYS A 15 -11.46 -9.99 20.08
CA LYS A 15 -11.29 -8.68 20.73
C LYS A 15 -9.88 -8.37 21.25
N MET A 16 -8.86 -8.23 20.38
CA MET A 16 -7.70 -7.30 20.51
C MET A 16 -6.87 -7.16 19.20
N LEU A 17 -7.44 -7.38 18.00
CA LEU A 17 -6.68 -7.34 16.73
C LEU A 17 -6.60 -5.98 16.03
N THR A 18 -7.55 -5.08 16.29
CA THR A 18 -7.77 -3.87 15.50
C THR A 18 -6.52 -2.99 15.32
N PRO A 19 -5.73 -2.65 16.36
CA PRO A 19 -4.57 -1.79 16.18
C PRO A 19 -3.36 -2.48 15.54
N PHE A 20 -3.26 -3.81 15.63
CA PHE A 20 -2.13 -4.57 15.06
C PHE A 20 -2.32 -4.83 13.57
N ILE A 21 -3.52 -5.23 13.14
CA ILE A 21 -3.84 -5.48 11.74
C ILE A 21 -3.63 -4.24 10.86
N ILE A 22 -4.03 -3.08 11.35
CA ILE A 22 -3.93 -1.83 10.57
C ILE A 22 -2.46 -1.43 10.37
N LYS A 23 -1.62 -1.59 11.41
CA LYS A 23 -0.16 -1.38 11.29
C LYS A 23 0.48 -2.35 10.30
N LEU A 24 0.10 -3.63 10.36
CA LEU A 24 0.62 -4.65 9.45
C LEU A 24 0.22 -4.36 8.00
N MET A 25 -1.05 -3.99 7.76
CA MET A 25 -1.54 -3.66 6.44
C MET A 25 -0.86 -2.42 5.85
N TYR A 26 -0.63 -1.38 6.66
CA TYR A 26 0.11 -0.19 6.22
C TYR A 26 1.55 -0.51 5.86
N VAL A 27 2.26 -1.28 6.68
CA VAL A 27 3.66 -1.67 6.42
C VAL A 27 3.77 -2.53 5.17
N LEU A 28 2.86 -3.49 4.98
CA LEU A 28 2.80 -4.30 3.76
C LEU A 28 2.47 -3.44 2.54
N GLY A 29 1.48 -2.56 2.62
CA GLY A 29 1.13 -1.65 1.53
C GLY A 29 2.29 -0.76 1.13
N LEU A 30 2.99 -0.19 2.12
CA LEU A 30 4.14 0.68 1.88
C LEU A 30 5.32 -0.08 1.25
N SER A 31 5.60 -1.31 1.69
CA SER A 31 6.67 -2.12 1.10
C SER A 31 6.35 -2.50 -0.35
N PHE A 32 5.12 -2.94 -0.65
CA PHE A 32 4.70 -3.19 -2.02
C PHE A 32 4.80 -1.94 -2.90
N LEU A 33 4.43 -0.78 -2.35
CA LEU A 33 4.53 0.48 -3.07
C LEU A 33 5.98 0.88 -3.36
N THR A 34 6.89 0.77 -2.40
CA THR A 34 8.31 1.10 -2.63
C THR A 34 8.93 0.17 -3.68
N PHE A 35 8.69 -1.14 -3.58
CA PHE A 35 9.16 -2.11 -4.58
C PHE A 35 8.56 -1.83 -5.97
N GLY A 36 7.26 -1.52 -6.04
CA GLY A 36 6.58 -1.18 -7.29
C GLY A 36 7.17 0.08 -7.95
N VAL A 37 7.40 1.15 -7.18
CA VAL A 37 7.99 2.40 -7.70
C VAL A 37 9.40 2.16 -8.22
N ILE A 38 10.22 1.40 -7.50
CA ILE A 38 11.59 1.07 -7.94
C ILE A 38 11.56 0.26 -9.25
N ALA A 39 10.66 -0.73 -9.34
CA ALA A 39 10.51 -1.53 -10.55
C ALA A 39 10.08 -0.70 -11.76
N VAL A 40 9.11 0.22 -11.58
CA VAL A 40 8.66 1.14 -12.65
C VAL A 40 9.79 2.08 -13.05
N PHE A 41 10.52 2.65 -12.10
CA PHE A 41 11.65 3.53 -12.38
C PHE A 41 12.75 2.80 -13.17
N ALA A 42 13.16 1.61 -12.71
CA ALA A 42 14.15 0.79 -13.40
C ALA A 42 13.69 0.39 -14.81
N GLY A 43 12.43 -0.01 -14.97
CA GLY A 43 11.85 -0.35 -16.27
C GLY A 43 11.85 0.83 -17.25
N MET A 44 11.48 2.02 -16.78
CA MET A 44 11.53 3.25 -17.56
C MET A 44 12.97 3.62 -17.94
N LEU A 45 13.91 3.49 -17.00
CA LEU A 45 15.32 3.78 -17.26
C LEU A 45 15.91 2.83 -18.32
N ILE A 46 15.62 1.53 -18.22
CA ILE A 46 16.03 0.52 -19.19
C ILE A 46 15.42 0.82 -20.57
N ALA A 47 14.16 1.22 -20.64
CA ALA A 47 13.51 1.58 -21.90
C ALA A 47 14.19 2.80 -22.56
N VAL A 48 14.51 3.84 -21.77
CA VAL A 48 15.21 5.04 -22.25
C VAL A 48 16.63 4.70 -22.75
N LEU A 49 17.38 3.91 -21.99
CA LEU A 49 18.74 3.49 -22.36
C LEU A 49 18.75 2.51 -23.55
N GLY A 50 17.79 1.60 -23.60
CA GLY A 50 17.64 0.64 -24.70
C GLY A 50 17.28 1.32 -26.02
N ALA A 51 16.40 2.33 -25.98
CA ALA A 51 16.10 3.17 -27.14
C ALA A 51 17.34 3.95 -27.62
N ALA A 52 18.11 4.51 -26.68
CA ALA A 52 19.35 5.21 -26.99
C ALA A 52 20.43 4.32 -27.64
N GLY A 53 20.53 3.05 -27.20
CA GLY A 53 21.48 2.10 -27.79
C GLY A 53 21.09 1.62 -29.20
N ALA A 54 19.79 1.62 -29.52
CA ALA A 54 19.28 1.18 -30.82
C ALA A 54 19.30 2.30 -31.89
N SER A 55 19.25 3.57 -31.48
CA SER A 55 19.15 4.72 -32.38
C SER A 55 20.50 5.44 -32.54
N LYS A 56 21.10 5.38 -33.75
CA LYS A 56 22.39 6.05 -34.04
C LYS A 56 22.32 7.58 -34.13
N SER A 57 21.12 8.16 -34.11
CA SER A 57 20.88 9.61 -34.29
C SER A 57 20.20 10.25 -33.08
N GLN A 58 20.22 9.63 -31.91
CA GLN A 58 19.62 10.23 -30.72
C GLN A 58 20.57 11.24 -30.08
N ASP A 59 20.13 12.50 -30.02
CA ASP A 59 20.82 13.54 -29.29
C ASP A 59 20.86 13.20 -27.79
N ALA A 60 22.04 13.34 -27.16
CA ALA A 60 22.23 13.10 -25.73
C ALA A 60 21.24 13.88 -24.85
N ALA A 61 20.81 15.07 -25.31
CA ALA A 61 19.80 15.87 -24.63
C ALA A 61 18.45 15.14 -24.47
N SER A 62 18.02 14.38 -25.48
CA SER A 62 16.74 13.65 -25.44
C SER A 62 16.72 12.57 -24.36
N ILE A 63 17.85 11.89 -24.16
CA ILE A 63 18.03 10.82 -23.18
C ILE A 63 17.96 11.40 -21.76
N ILE A 64 18.65 12.52 -21.52
CA ILE A 64 18.67 13.19 -20.21
C ILE A 64 17.27 13.69 -19.84
N ILE A 65 16.56 14.31 -20.78
CA ILE A 65 15.19 14.80 -20.54
C ILE A 65 14.26 13.63 -20.23
N ALA A 66 14.33 12.53 -20.99
CA ALA A 66 13.51 11.35 -20.75
C ALA A 66 13.80 10.71 -19.38
N ALA A 67 15.06 10.64 -18.96
CA ALA A 67 15.44 10.12 -17.65
C ALA A 67 14.93 10.99 -16.49
N LEU A 68 14.98 12.32 -16.63
CA LEU A 68 14.41 13.26 -15.64
C LEU A 68 12.89 13.12 -15.55
N ILE A 69 12.19 12.98 -16.68
CA ILE A 69 10.74 12.74 -16.69
C ILE A 69 10.42 11.42 -15.98
N ALA A 70 11.17 10.35 -16.24
CA ALA A 70 10.99 9.08 -15.55
C ALA A 70 11.16 9.21 -14.02
N PHE A 71 12.18 9.95 -13.58
CA PHE A 71 12.40 10.22 -12.16
C PHE A 71 11.24 11.00 -11.51
N VAL A 72 10.81 12.08 -12.15
CA VAL A 72 9.68 12.91 -11.67
C VAL A 72 8.40 12.07 -11.62
N PHE A 73 8.13 11.27 -12.65
CA PHE A 73 6.94 10.44 -12.73
C PHE A 73 6.90 9.38 -11.61
N SER A 74 8.03 8.71 -11.35
CA SER A 74 8.17 7.76 -10.24
C SER A 74 7.99 8.42 -8.87
N ALA A 75 8.52 9.63 -8.68
CA ALA A 75 8.33 10.38 -7.44
C ALA A 75 6.84 10.75 -7.22
N VAL A 76 6.16 11.20 -8.28
CA VAL A 76 4.73 11.53 -8.23
C VAL A 76 3.90 10.29 -7.84
N ILE A 77 4.17 9.13 -8.44
CA ILE A 77 3.49 7.86 -8.09
C ILE A 77 3.74 7.50 -6.63
N PHE A 78 4.97 7.65 -6.13
CA PHE A 78 5.30 7.35 -4.74
C PHE A 78 4.47 8.20 -3.76
N PHE A 79 4.43 9.52 -3.97
CA PHE A 79 3.66 10.42 -3.11
C PHE A 79 2.15 10.15 -3.18
N LEU A 80 1.59 10.02 -4.38
CA LEU A 80 0.17 9.72 -4.57
C LEU A 80 -0.21 8.37 -3.96
N GLY A 81 0.56 7.33 -4.21
CA GLY A 81 0.26 6.01 -3.67
C GLY A 81 0.42 5.94 -2.16
N ALA A 82 1.41 6.61 -1.57
CA ALA A 82 1.54 6.72 -0.11
C ALA A 82 0.35 7.48 0.52
N PHE A 83 -0.13 8.54 -0.14
CA PHE A 83 -1.31 9.28 0.29
C PHE A 83 -2.59 8.43 0.21
N ILE A 84 -2.77 7.70 -0.89
CA ILE A 84 -3.88 6.76 -1.07
C ILE A 84 -3.84 5.67 0.01
N LEU A 85 -2.70 5.03 0.25
CA LEU A 85 -2.53 4.02 1.31
C LEU A 85 -2.94 4.55 2.68
N ARG A 86 -2.61 5.82 2.99
CA ARG A 86 -3.00 6.47 4.24
C ARG A 86 -4.52 6.61 4.34
N ILE A 87 -5.18 7.10 3.28
CA ILE A 87 -6.65 7.22 3.22
C ILE A 87 -7.31 5.85 3.40
N TRP A 88 -6.81 4.83 2.71
CA TRP A 88 -7.31 3.45 2.85
C TRP A 88 -7.24 2.94 4.29
N CYS A 89 -6.13 3.20 4.98
CA CYS A 89 -5.98 2.83 6.38
C CYS A 89 -6.96 3.58 7.29
N GLU A 90 -7.14 4.89 7.06
CA GLU A 90 -8.07 5.75 7.82
C GLU A 90 -9.53 5.25 7.70
N ILE A 91 -9.96 4.90 6.48
CA ILE A 91 -11.32 4.38 6.23
C ILE A 91 -11.55 3.07 6.98
N ILE A 92 -10.57 2.16 6.96
CA ILE A 92 -10.68 0.87 7.66
C ILE A 92 -10.78 1.08 9.18
N ILE A 93 -9.98 1.99 9.75
CA ILE A 93 -10.07 2.35 11.18
C ILE A 93 -11.48 2.83 11.53
N VAL A 94 -12.02 3.75 10.72
CA VAL A 94 -13.34 4.36 10.95
C VAL A 94 -14.44 3.31 10.92
N ILE A 95 -14.44 2.40 9.94
CA ILE A 95 -15.45 1.33 9.83
C ILE A 95 -15.43 0.44 11.07
N PHE A 96 -14.24 0.05 11.55
CA PHE A 96 -14.13 -0.76 12.76
C PHE A 96 -14.58 -0.01 14.02
N SER A 97 -14.28 1.29 14.14
CA SER A 97 -14.76 2.12 15.26
C SER A 97 -16.28 2.15 15.31
N ILE A 98 -16.92 2.41 14.16
CA ILE A 98 -18.39 2.45 14.04
C ILE A 98 -19.00 1.11 14.44
N HIS A 99 -18.44 -0.02 13.98
CA HIS A 99 -18.95 -1.34 14.35
C HIS A 99 -18.89 -1.59 15.87
N VAL A 100 -17.78 -1.23 16.52
CA VAL A 100 -17.62 -1.39 17.96
C VAL A 100 -18.61 -0.50 18.72
N GLU A 101 -18.83 0.73 18.27
CA GLU A 101 -19.80 1.66 18.87
C GLU A 101 -21.25 1.17 18.71
N LEU A 102 -21.64 0.65 17.55
CA LEU A 102 -22.98 0.10 17.34
C LEU A 102 -23.27 -1.10 18.26
N VAL A 103 -22.31 -2.01 18.41
CA VAL A 103 -22.46 -3.18 19.30
C VAL A 103 -22.59 -2.74 20.77
N ALA A 104 -21.90 -1.67 21.16
CA ALA A 104 -22.03 -1.11 22.50
C ALA A 104 -23.43 -0.51 22.74
N ILE A 105 -23.98 0.23 21.77
CA ILE A 105 -25.32 0.82 21.87
C ILE A 105 -26.41 -0.25 21.90
N GLU A 106 -26.32 -1.30 21.06
CA GLU A 106 -27.29 -2.40 21.05
C GLU A 106 -27.39 -3.07 22.43
N LYS A 107 -26.24 -3.27 23.08
CA LYS A 107 -26.18 -3.91 24.39
C LYS A 107 -26.90 -3.10 25.46
N VAL A 108 -26.68 -1.78 25.49
CA VAL A 108 -27.34 -0.85 26.44
C VAL A 108 -28.85 -0.80 26.21
N LEU A 109 -29.32 -0.85 24.96
CA LEU A 109 -30.75 -0.85 24.63
C LEU A 109 -31.46 -2.14 25.04
N ARG A 110 -30.77 -3.30 24.99
CA ARG A 110 -31.33 -4.57 25.48
C ARG A 110 -31.44 -4.63 27.00
N GLU A 111 -30.54 -3.97 27.72
CA GLU A 111 -30.50 -4.00 29.19
C GLU A 111 -31.51 -3.03 29.82
N ASN A 112 -31.92 -1.98 29.09
CA ASN A 112 -32.97 -1.04 29.48
C ASN A 112 -34.39 -1.45 29.02
N ARG A 113 -34.56 -2.63 28.40
CA ARG A 113 -35.86 -3.19 28.03
C ARG A 113 -36.21 -4.35 28.95
#